data_AF-A0AAE1X6T0-F1
#
_entry.id   AF-A0AAE1X6T0-F1
#
_cell.length_a   1.000
_cell.length_b   1.000
_cell.length_c   1.000
_cell.angle_alpha   90.00
_cell.angle_beta   90.00
_cell.angle_gamma   90.00
#
_symmetry.space_group_name_H-M   'P 1'
#
loop_
_entity.id
_entity.type
_entity.pdbx_description
1 polymer ?
#
loop_
_entity_poly.entity_id
_entity_poly.type
_entity_poly.pdbx_seq_one_letter_code
_entity_poly.pdbx_strand_id
1 'polypeptide(L)'
;MSDLSPERISNVEADCYWCLSKLLDGMQDHYIFAQPGIQRLVFKLKELVRRIDEPVSKHVEDQGLEFLQFAFRWFNCLLIREWSDELRKLDFQELVMFLQHLPTRNWTHVELEMVLSRAYMWHTMFNNSPSHLAG
;
A
#
# COMPACT_ATOMS: atom_id res chain seq x y z
N MET A 1 13.79 16.95 26.62
CA MET A 1 12.37 16.78 26.06
C MET A 1 11.44 17.84 26.64
N SER A 2 12.03 19.18 26.62
CA SER A 2 11.67 20.60 26.79
C SER A 2 10.16 20.82 26.61
N ASP A 3 9.30 21.10 27.70
CA ASP A 3 8.24 21.94 28.28
C ASP A 3 7.25 22.42 27.21
N LEU A 4 6.53 21.52 26.61
CA LEU A 4 5.41 22.01 25.78
C LEU A 4 4.20 22.33 26.66
N SER A 5 3.67 23.62 26.56
CA SER A 5 2.46 24.01 27.30
C SER A 5 1.26 23.13 26.91
N PRO A 6 0.48 22.76 27.84
CA PRO A 6 -0.73 21.96 27.58
C PRO A 6 -1.55 22.53 26.42
N GLU A 7 -1.52 23.80 26.27
CA GLU A 7 -2.26 24.42 25.15
C GLU A 7 -1.63 24.03 23.79
N ARG A 8 -0.39 24.00 23.71
CA ARG A 8 0.28 23.59 22.45
C ARG A 8 0.06 22.11 22.16
N ILE A 9 0.03 21.33 23.14
CA ILE A 9 -0.25 19.90 22.91
C ILE A 9 -1.69 19.72 22.41
N SER A 10 -2.54 20.52 23.00
CA SER A 10 -3.94 20.42 22.57
C SER A 10 -4.12 20.89 21.12
N ASN A 11 -3.44 21.88 20.79
CA ASN A 11 -3.56 22.37 19.40
C ASN A 11 -2.98 21.38 18.40
N VAL A 12 -1.88 20.77 18.74
CA VAL A 12 -1.28 19.77 17.83
C VAL A 12 -2.19 18.54 17.72
N GLU A 13 -2.71 18.16 18.83
CA GLU A 13 -3.65 17.02 18.77
C GLU A 13 -4.85 17.32 17.86
N ALA A 14 -5.37 18.54 17.99
CA ALA A 14 -6.55 18.89 17.17
C ALA A 14 -6.18 18.91 15.67
N ASP A 15 -5.03 19.39 15.41
CA ASP A 15 -4.60 19.38 13.99
C ASP A 15 -4.40 17.95 13.48
N CYS A 16 -3.78 17.12 14.27
CA CYS A 16 -3.59 15.71 13.85
C CYS A 16 -4.94 15.01 13.66
N TYR A 17 -5.86 15.36 14.56
CA TYR A 17 -7.17 14.70 14.43
C TYR A 17 -7.86 15.12 13.12
N TRP A 18 -7.77 16.38 12.83
CA TRP A 18 -8.52 16.83 11.65
C TRP A 18 -7.85 16.33 10.37
N CYS A 19 -6.62 16.42 10.43
CA CYS A 19 -5.92 15.89 9.25
C CYS A 19 -6.21 14.40 9.04
N LEU A 20 -6.13 13.71 10.09
CA LEU A 20 -6.42 12.27 9.95
C LEU A 20 -7.87 12.04 9.50
N SER A 21 -8.77 12.76 10.09
CA SER A 21 -10.19 12.59 9.71
C SER A 21 -10.40 12.90 8.22
N LYS A 22 -9.76 13.92 7.80
CA LYS A 22 -9.89 14.27 6.38
C LYS A 22 -9.26 13.19 5.49
N LEU A 23 -8.16 12.73 5.89
CA LEU A 23 -7.54 11.61 5.15
C LEU A 23 -8.47 10.40 5.09
N LEU A 24 -9.15 10.14 6.16
CA LEU A 24 -9.95 8.90 6.20
C LEU A 24 -11.28 9.11 5.47
N ASP A 25 -11.69 10.36 5.20
CA ASP A 25 -12.97 10.61 4.51
C ASP A 25 -12.99 9.93 3.14
N GLY A 26 -11.83 9.67 2.58
CA GLY A 26 -11.79 9.06 1.23
C GLY A 26 -11.62 7.53 1.30
N MET A 27 -11.51 6.99 2.52
CA MET A 27 -11.29 5.51 2.57
C MET A 27 -12.07 4.92 3.75
N GLN A 28 -13.23 5.41 3.97
CA GLN A 28 -14.03 5.01 5.16
C GLN A 28 -14.38 3.52 5.10
N ASP A 29 -14.61 3.13 3.84
CA ASP A 29 -15.04 1.73 3.71
C ASP A 29 -13.88 0.76 3.98
N HIS A 30 -12.62 1.27 4.18
CA HIS A 30 -11.51 0.41 4.61
C HIS A 30 -11.65 -0.02 6.07
N TYR A 31 -12.46 0.73 6.84
CA TYR A 31 -12.40 0.48 8.31
C TYR A 31 -13.79 0.20 8.85
N ILE A 32 -14.72 -0.18 7.93
CA ILE A 32 -16.06 -0.62 8.42
C ILE A 32 -16.11 -2.14 8.41
N PHE A 33 -17.17 -2.73 8.96
CA PHE A 33 -17.24 -4.20 9.15
C PHE A 33 -16.91 -4.95 7.86
N ALA A 34 -15.96 -5.78 7.99
CA ALA A 34 -15.57 -6.70 6.90
C ALA A 34 -14.69 -6.00 5.87
N GLN A 35 -14.52 -4.69 6.03
CA GLN A 35 -13.53 -3.87 5.31
C GLN A 35 -13.60 -4.14 3.81
N PRO A 36 -14.71 -3.86 3.16
CA PRO A 36 -14.94 -4.11 1.73
C PRO A 36 -14.01 -3.27 0.85
N GLY A 37 -13.64 -2.13 1.31
CA GLY A 37 -12.72 -1.28 0.52
C GLY A 37 -11.35 -1.95 0.34
N ILE A 38 -10.92 -2.59 1.37
CA ILE A 38 -9.57 -3.23 1.29
C ILE A 38 -9.66 -4.47 0.39
N GLN A 39 -10.71 -5.15 0.53
CA GLN A 39 -10.84 -6.36 -0.34
C GLN A 39 -10.90 -5.96 -1.82
N ARG A 40 -11.58 -4.85 -2.13
CA ARG A 40 -11.62 -4.39 -3.54
C ARG A 40 -10.22 -3.98 -4.01
N LEU A 41 -9.52 -3.34 -3.16
CA LEU A 41 -8.17 -2.90 -3.56
C LEU A 41 -7.22 -4.09 -3.77
N VAL A 42 -7.36 -5.04 -2.87
CA VAL A 42 -6.49 -6.23 -3.05
C VAL A 42 -6.85 -6.95 -4.34
N PHE A 43 -8.08 -6.99 -4.64
CA PHE A 43 -8.47 -7.64 -5.91
C PHE A 43 -7.93 -6.84 -7.11
N LYS A 44 -8.06 -5.54 -6.98
CA LYS A 44 -7.56 -4.72 -8.10
C LYS A 44 -6.04 -4.89 -8.23
N LEU A 45 -5.36 -4.95 -7.11
CA LEU A 45 -3.90 -5.18 -7.14
C LEU A 45 -3.57 -6.51 -7.83
N LYS A 46 -4.26 -7.50 -7.49
CA LYS A 46 -4.01 -8.81 -8.15
C LYS A 46 -4.21 -8.70 -9.66
N GLU A 47 -5.26 -8.06 -10.08
CA GLU A 47 -5.53 -7.97 -11.53
C GLU A 47 -4.46 -7.13 -12.23
N LEU A 48 -4.10 -6.10 -11.55
CA LEU A 48 -3.07 -5.25 -12.17
C LEU A 48 -1.75 -6.01 -12.31
N VAL A 49 -1.26 -6.69 -11.31
CA VAL A 49 0.00 -7.46 -11.38
C VAL A 49 -0.10 -8.53 -12.47
N ARG A 50 -1.24 -9.11 -12.50
CA ARG A 50 -1.41 -10.14 -13.57
C ARG A 50 -1.28 -9.51 -14.96
N ARG A 51 -1.78 -8.29 -15.15
CA ARG A 51 -1.73 -7.65 -16.48
C ARG A 51 -0.33 -7.15 -16.80
N ILE A 52 0.30 -6.74 -15.79
CA ILE A 52 1.62 -6.12 -16.05
C ILE A 52 2.70 -7.21 -16.06
N ASP A 53 2.50 -8.20 -15.19
CA ASP A 53 3.57 -9.23 -15.07
C ASP A 53 2.93 -10.56 -14.67
N GLU A 54 2.51 -11.21 -15.68
CA GLU A 54 1.74 -12.47 -15.48
C GLU A 54 2.61 -13.55 -14.84
N PRO A 55 3.90 -13.70 -15.22
CA PRO A 55 4.71 -14.77 -14.60
C PRO A 55 4.81 -14.58 -13.08
N VAL A 56 4.91 -13.38 -12.59
CA VAL A 56 5.02 -13.14 -11.13
C VAL A 56 3.70 -13.48 -10.45
N SER A 57 2.62 -13.05 -11.05
CA SER A 57 1.30 -13.37 -10.46
C SER A 57 1.08 -14.89 -10.39
N LYS A 58 1.44 -15.61 -11.40
CA LYS A 58 1.24 -17.07 -11.40
C LYS A 58 2.16 -17.74 -10.37
N HIS A 59 3.33 -17.25 -10.33
CA HIS A 59 4.24 -17.83 -9.32
C HIS A 59 3.68 -17.67 -7.90
N VAL A 60 3.18 -16.47 -7.59
CA VAL A 60 2.61 -16.24 -6.25
C VAL A 60 1.46 -17.21 -6.00
N GLU A 61 0.61 -17.45 -7.01
CA GLU A 61 -0.54 -18.37 -6.84
C GLU A 61 -0.07 -19.83 -6.75
N ASP A 62 0.95 -20.17 -7.52
CA ASP A 62 1.43 -21.56 -7.53
C ASP A 62 2.05 -21.92 -6.17
N GLN A 63 2.49 -20.93 -5.53
CA GLN A 63 3.09 -21.18 -4.20
C GLN A 63 2.02 -21.18 -3.12
N GLY A 64 0.73 -20.94 -3.52
CA GLY A 64 -0.40 -21.04 -2.57
C GLY A 64 -0.59 -19.74 -1.80
N LEU A 65 0.11 -18.66 -2.26
CA LEU A 65 -0.04 -17.37 -1.55
C LEU A 65 -1.17 -16.54 -2.16
N GLU A 66 -2.05 -16.08 -1.21
CA GLU A 66 -3.13 -15.16 -1.67
C GLU A 66 -2.72 -13.70 -1.44
N PHE A 67 -3.07 -12.86 -2.41
CA PHE A 67 -2.69 -11.42 -2.35
C PHE A 67 -3.22 -10.78 -1.06
N LEU A 68 -4.34 -11.29 -0.56
CA LEU A 68 -4.88 -10.71 0.69
C LEU A 68 -3.90 -10.89 1.85
N GLN A 69 -3.16 -11.96 1.90
CA GLN A 69 -2.25 -12.30 3.01
C GLN A 69 -1.10 -11.30 3.12
N PHE A 70 -0.72 -10.60 2.05
CA PHE A 70 0.39 -9.62 2.25
C PHE A 70 -0.10 -8.22 1.92
N ALA A 71 -1.08 -8.02 1.12
CA ALA A 71 -1.47 -6.68 0.64
C ALA A 71 -2.48 -6.03 1.59
N PHE A 72 -3.05 -6.89 2.45
CA PHE A 72 -4.01 -6.31 3.41
C PHE A 72 -3.32 -5.23 4.26
N ARG A 73 -2.16 -5.57 4.77
CA ARG A 73 -1.45 -4.59 5.62
C ARG A 73 -0.97 -3.39 4.79
N TRP A 74 -0.65 -3.66 3.56
CA TRP A 74 -0.23 -2.52 2.70
C TRP A 74 -1.33 -1.46 2.59
N PHE A 75 -2.52 -1.97 2.36
CA PHE A 75 -3.62 -1.01 2.14
C PHE A 75 -4.16 -0.49 3.47
N ASN A 76 -4.04 -1.31 4.52
CA ASN A 76 -4.57 -0.85 5.82
C ASN A 76 -3.66 0.22 6.43
N CYS A 77 -2.42 0.06 6.08
CA CYS A 77 -1.50 1.01 6.74
C CYS A 77 -0.93 1.96 5.68
N LEU A 78 -1.58 1.92 4.56
CA LEU A 78 -1.17 2.84 3.47
C LEU A 78 0.33 2.74 3.21
N LEU A 79 0.87 1.55 3.50
CA LEU A 79 2.24 1.17 3.10
C LEU A 79 3.27 1.87 3.98
N ILE A 80 2.74 2.63 5.00
CA ILE A 80 3.65 3.35 5.90
C ILE A 80 4.56 2.36 6.64
N ARG A 81 4.24 1.03 6.57
CA ARG A 81 5.01 0.04 7.37
C ARG A 81 5.95 -0.75 6.46
N GLU A 82 6.04 -0.47 5.16
CA GLU A 82 6.76 -1.32 4.19
C GLU A 82 8.06 -0.63 3.77
N TRP A 83 8.78 0.40 4.50
CA TRP A 83 10.01 1.03 4.02
C TRP A 83 11.20 0.64 4.88
N SER A 84 12.12 -0.48 4.43
CA SER A 84 13.51 -0.74 4.89
C SER A 84 14.13 -1.88 4.11
N ASP A 85 15.55 -1.72 3.79
CA ASP A 85 16.73 -1.98 2.95
C ASP A 85 17.10 -3.47 3.03
N GLU A 86 16.36 -4.52 2.74
CA GLU A 86 16.90 -5.87 2.97
C GLU A 86 16.38 -6.82 1.89
N LEU A 87 15.97 -6.38 0.60
CA LEU A 87 15.25 -7.23 -0.38
C LEU A 87 16.25 -7.86 -1.34
N ARG A 88 17.43 -8.05 -1.05
CA ARG A 88 18.19 -8.63 -2.19
C ARG A 88 18.76 -9.99 -1.78
N LYS A 89 18.06 -10.77 -0.85
CA LYS A 89 18.80 -12.02 -0.53
C LYS A 89 17.81 -13.08 -0.05
N LEU A 90 16.38 -13.17 -0.51
CA LEU A 90 15.61 -14.00 0.46
C LEU A 90 14.86 -15.09 -0.31
N ASP A 91 14.79 -16.33 0.20
CA ASP A 91 14.04 -17.56 -0.13
C ASP A 91 12.59 -17.49 0.34
N PHE A 92 11.56 -18.37 0.04
CA PHE A 92 10.09 -18.37 0.13
C PHE A 92 9.62 -17.91 1.52
N GLN A 93 10.10 -18.47 2.54
CA GLN A 93 9.76 -18.00 3.91
C GLN A 93 10.28 -16.58 4.15
N GLU A 94 11.31 -16.13 3.52
CA GLU A 94 11.88 -14.77 3.59
C GLU A 94 11.11 -13.79 2.69
N LEU A 95 10.50 -14.27 1.62
CA LEU A 95 9.60 -13.53 0.72
C LEU A 95 8.30 -13.15 1.42
N VAL A 96 7.74 -14.14 2.19
CA VAL A 96 6.50 -13.88 2.96
C VAL A 96 6.80 -12.89 4.10
N MET A 97 7.96 -12.98 4.69
CA MET A 97 8.38 -12.03 5.74
C MET A 97 8.80 -10.70 5.13
N PHE A 98 9.22 -10.61 4.04
CA PHE A 98 9.60 -9.39 3.32
C PHE A 98 8.34 -8.65 2.85
N LEU A 99 7.42 -9.38 2.16
CA LEU A 99 6.16 -8.79 1.67
C LEU A 99 5.30 -8.28 2.83
N GLN A 100 5.50 -8.92 4.04
CA GLN A 100 4.77 -8.48 5.25
C GLN A 100 5.59 -7.45 6.02
N HIS A 101 6.90 -7.06 5.64
CA HIS A 101 7.81 -6.07 6.27
C HIS A 101 8.83 -5.59 5.23
N LEU A 102 8.46 -4.63 4.29
CA LEU A 102 9.24 -4.16 3.11
C LEU A 102 10.44 -3.33 3.58
N PRO A 103 11.66 -3.72 3.23
CA PRO A 103 12.84 -3.00 3.70
C PRO A 103 12.99 -1.63 2.98
N THR A 104 12.22 -0.63 3.24
CA THR A 104 12.20 0.76 2.74
C THR A 104 12.96 1.71 3.67
N ARG A 105 13.82 1.29 4.53
CA ARG A 105 14.35 2.10 5.64
C ARG A 105 15.42 3.05 5.11
N ASN A 106 15.93 2.85 3.69
CA ASN A 106 17.00 3.78 3.27
C ASN A 106 16.58 4.50 1.99
N TRP A 107 15.25 4.40 1.75
CA TRP A 107 14.85 5.11 0.52
C TRP A 107 15.05 6.62 0.71
N THR A 108 15.70 7.18 -0.41
CA THR A 108 15.80 8.65 -0.44
C THR A 108 14.65 9.25 -1.25
N HIS A 109 14.47 10.54 -1.22
CA HIS A 109 13.37 11.24 -1.94
C HIS A 109 13.36 10.87 -3.42
N VAL A 110 14.47 10.49 -3.96
CA VAL A 110 14.55 10.16 -5.40
C VAL A 110 13.88 8.80 -5.65
N GLU A 111 14.05 7.85 -4.81
CA GLU A 111 13.42 6.52 -4.99
C GLU A 111 11.89 6.59 -4.78
N LEU A 112 11.58 7.52 -3.85
CA LEU A 112 10.12 7.72 -3.67
C LEU A 112 9.50 8.35 -4.92
N GLU A 113 10.25 9.24 -5.50
CA GLU A 113 9.70 9.93 -6.69
C GLU A 113 9.63 8.98 -7.88
N MET A 114 10.54 8.17 -7.96
CA MET A 114 10.52 7.20 -9.07
C MET A 114 9.34 6.23 -8.95
N VAL A 115 9.16 5.77 -7.78
CA VAL A 115 8.03 4.82 -7.60
C VAL A 115 6.70 5.54 -7.84
N LEU A 116 6.61 6.78 -7.38
CA LEU A 116 5.34 7.51 -7.59
C LEU A 116 5.14 7.84 -9.07
N SER A 117 6.29 8.11 -9.70
CA SER A 117 6.17 8.43 -11.14
C SER A 117 5.71 7.20 -11.92
N ARG A 118 6.28 6.13 -11.57
CA ARG A 118 5.84 4.88 -12.24
C ARG A 118 4.38 4.55 -11.92
N ALA A 119 4.06 4.80 -10.62
CA ALA A 119 2.65 4.54 -10.27
C ALA A 119 1.71 5.45 -11.06
N TYR A 120 2.13 6.69 -11.21
CA TYR A 120 1.27 7.64 -11.93
C TYR A 120 1.18 7.23 -13.41
N MET A 121 2.30 6.88 -14.04
CA MET A 121 2.26 6.42 -15.44
C MET A 121 1.28 5.27 -15.62
N TRP A 122 1.39 4.29 -14.71
CA TRP A 122 0.49 3.13 -14.82
C TRP A 122 -0.98 3.54 -14.61
N HIS A 123 -1.21 4.45 -13.64
CA HIS A 123 -2.60 4.94 -13.45
C HIS A 123 -3.12 5.59 -14.75
N THR A 124 -2.31 6.34 -15.44
CA THR A 124 -2.76 7.04 -16.65
C THR A 124 -2.96 6.05 -17.80
N MET A 125 -2.10 5.10 -17.99
CA MET A 125 -2.22 4.08 -19.06
C MET A 125 -3.46 3.22 -18.86
N PHE A 126 -3.84 2.99 -17.66
CA PHE A 126 -4.95 2.05 -17.42
C PHE A 126 -6.27 2.83 -17.25
N ASN A 127 -6.27 4.15 -16.89
CA ASN A 127 -7.48 5.00 -16.87
C ASN A 127 -7.88 5.43 -18.29
N ASN A 128 -6.94 5.38 -19.24
CA ASN A 128 -7.23 5.76 -20.63
C ASN A 128 -7.49 4.52 -21.49
N SER A 129 -7.52 3.29 -20.89
CA SER A 129 -7.91 2.11 -21.71
C SER A 129 -9.33 1.66 -21.33
N PRO A 130 -10.54 2.38 -21.77
CA PRO A 130 -11.97 2.06 -21.56
C PRO A 130 -12.38 0.81 -22.36
N SER A 131 -11.58 -0.24 -22.69
CA SER A 131 -12.37 -1.20 -23.50
C SER A 131 -12.44 -2.54 -22.78
N HIS A 132 -12.62 -2.68 -21.41
CA HIS A 132 -13.05 -4.08 -21.08
C HIS A 132 -13.71 -4.10 -19.71
N LEU A 133 -14.32 -2.94 -19.08
CA LEU A 133 -15.22 -3.11 -17.90
C LEU A 133 -16.57 -3.67 -18.35
N ALA A 134 -16.73 -4.29 -19.62
CA ALA A 134 -17.91 -5.15 -19.92
C ALA A 134 -17.47 -6.60 -20.17
N GLY A 135 -17.04 -7.25 -19.22
CA GLY A 135 -17.53 -8.65 -19.28
C GLY A 135 -17.71 -9.20 -17.86
#